data_AF-A0A2G9T9X5-F1
#
_entry.id   AF-A0A2G9T9X5-F1
#
_cell.length_a   1.000
_cell.length_b   1.000
_cell.length_c   1.000
_cell.angle_alpha   90.00
_cell.angle_beta   90.00
_cell.angle_gamma   90.00
#
_symmetry.space_group_name_H-M   'P 1'
#
loop_
_entity.id
_entity.type
_entity.pdbx_description
1 polymer ?
#
loop_
_entity_poly.entity_id
_entity_poly.type
_entity_poly.pdbx_seq_one_letter_code
_entity_poly.pdbx_strand_id
1 'polypeptide(L)' 'MPALVEMPADVYINHIRQMLSLNTCLGILGGKPDHSLYFIGYYGRHVIYLDPHVAHEYVPISSWDDMSTPAVPVEGEK' A
#
# COMPACT_ATOMS: atom_id res chain seq x y z
N MET A 1 -10.41 8.47 -3.04
CA MET A 1 -10.14 9.70 -2.27
C MET A 1 -9.17 9.31 -1.17
N PRO A 2 -7.90 9.73 -1.18
CA PRO A 2 -7.02 9.48 -0.05
C PRO A 2 -7.61 10.21 1.16
N ALA A 3 -8.03 9.45 2.17
CA ALA A 3 -8.51 10.06 3.40
C ALA A 3 -7.29 10.71 4.09
N LEU A 4 -7.43 11.96 4.51
CA LEU A 4 -6.36 12.70 5.16
C LEU A 4 -6.57 12.60 6.66
N VAL A 5 -5.64 11.92 7.34
CA VAL A 5 -5.66 11.79 8.80
C VAL A 5 -4.71 12.84 9.39
N GLU A 6 -5.11 13.47 10.49
CA GLU A 6 -4.26 14.41 11.23
C GLU A 6 -3.29 13.65 12.16
N MET A 7 -2.05 14.14 12.27
CA MET A 7 -1.02 13.54 13.14
C MET A 7 -1.26 13.86 14.63
N PRO A 8 -0.91 12.93 15.56
CA PRO A 8 -1.11 13.10 17.01
C PRO A 8 -0.12 14.09 17.64
N ALA A 9 -0.41 14.56 18.88
CA ALA A 9 0.35 15.47 19.76
C ALA A 9 1.64 16.13 19.20
N ASP A 10 1.65 17.46 19.19
CA ASP A 10 2.65 18.33 18.53
C ASP A 10 4.13 18.00 18.81
N VAL A 11 4.45 17.40 19.95
CA VAL A 11 5.82 17.04 20.35
C VAL A 11 6.45 16.00 19.39
N TYR A 12 5.67 15.02 18.94
CA TYR A 12 6.20 13.91 18.12
C TYR A 12 6.04 14.11 16.62
N ILE A 13 5.18 15.04 16.20
CA ILE A 13 4.88 15.29 14.77
C ILE A 13 6.14 15.54 13.96
N ASN A 14 7.05 16.40 14.46
CA ASN A 14 8.26 16.74 13.72
C ASN A 14 9.20 15.55 13.56
N HIS A 15 9.35 14.72 14.59
CA HIS A 15 10.16 13.51 14.53
C HIS A 15 9.58 12.48 13.55
N ILE A 16 8.26 12.31 13.55
CA ILE A 16 7.57 11.40 12.62
C ILE A 16 7.74 11.87 11.18
N ARG A 17 7.58 13.19 10.91
CA ARG A 17 7.83 13.76 9.58
C ARG A 17 9.27 13.57 9.13
N GLN A 18 10.24 13.77 10.03
CA GLN A 18 11.64 13.54 9.71
C GLN A 18 11.90 12.07 9.35
N MET A 19 11.37 11.12 10.13
CA MET A 19 11.48 9.69 9.80
C MET A 19 10.89 9.38 8.43
N LEU A 20 9.67 9.85 8.14
CA LEU A 20 9.00 9.66 6.84
C LEU A 20 9.69 10.38 5.67
N SER A 21 10.62 11.32 5.94
CA SER A 21 11.41 12.00 4.91
C SER A 21 12.71 11.27 4.56
N LEU A 22 13.09 10.23 5.32
CA LEU A 22 14.31 9.48 5.05
C LEU A 22 14.11 8.55 3.84
N ASN A 23 15.07 8.54 2.92
CA ASN A 23 15.06 7.65 1.75
C ASN A 23 15.07 6.16 2.12
N THR A 24 15.50 5.84 3.33
CA THR A 24 15.54 4.48 3.88
C THR A 24 14.29 4.12 4.69
N CYS A 25 13.37 5.08 4.91
CA CYS A 25 12.13 4.81 5.61
C CYS A 25 11.21 3.97 4.72
N LEU A 26 10.80 2.80 5.22
CA LEU A 26 9.82 1.96 4.54
C LEU A 26 8.40 2.50 4.77
N GLY A 27 8.14 3.10 5.94
CA GLY A 27 6.83 3.58 6.36
C GLY A 27 6.57 3.23 7.83
N ILE A 28 5.36 3.53 8.31
CA ILE A 28 4.93 3.28 9.69
C ILE A 28 3.65 2.45 9.67
N LEU A 29 3.62 1.37 10.45
CA LEU A 29 2.40 0.60 10.72
C LEU A 29 1.74 1.13 11.99
N GLY A 30 0.42 1.35 11.95
CA GLY A 30 -0.32 1.83 13.11
C GLY A 30 -1.83 1.83 12.86
N GLY A 31 -2.57 2.61 13.64
CA GLY A 31 -4.02 2.71 13.53
C GLY A 31 -4.73 2.39 14.83
N LYS A 32 -6.07 2.41 14.77
CA LYS A 32 -6.93 1.98 15.88
C LYS A 32 -7.20 0.47 15.76
N PRO A 33 -7.71 -0.20 16.82
CA PRO A 33 -8.24 -1.55 16.68
C PRO A 33 -9.20 -1.64 15.49
N ASP A 34 -9.06 -2.70 14.69
CA ASP A 34 -9.81 -2.96 13.45
C ASP A 34 -9.71 -1.88 12.35
N HIS A 35 -8.78 -0.93 12.51
CA HIS A 35 -8.52 0.15 11.57
C HIS A 35 -7.01 0.37 11.39
N SER A 36 -6.29 -0.69 11.01
CA SER A 36 -4.85 -0.64 10.76
C SER A 36 -4.54 0.10 9.45
N LEU A 37 -3.58 1.02 9.48
CA LEU A 37 -3.14 1.80 8.32
C LEU A 37 -1.64 1.67 8.14
N TYR A 38 -1.20 1.79 6.88
CA TYR A 38 0.22 1.84 6.53
C TYR A 38 0.59 3.23 6.02
N PHE A 39 1.27 4.01 6.85
CA PHE A 39 1.68 5.38 6.54
C PHE A 39 2.98 5.40 5.74
N ILE A 40 2.94 6.00 4.55
CA ILE A 40 4.06 6.01 3.59
C ILE A 40 4.66 7.40 3.38
N GLY A 41 4.06 8.45 3.95
CA GLY A 41 4.56 9.80 3.78
C GLY A 41 3.66 10.87 4.41
N TYR A 42 3.94 12.12 4.09
CA TYR A 42 3.14 13.26 4.53
C TYR A 42 3.15 14.39 3.48
N TYR A 43 2.13 15.23 3.53
CA TYR A 43 2.05 16.49 2.79
C TYR A 43 1.47 17.58 3.67
N GLY A 44 2.24 18.63 3.92
CA GLY A 44 1.88 19.69 4.86
C GLY A 44 1.57 19.12 6.25
N ARG A 45 0.32 19.22 6.68
CA ARG A 45 -0.15 18.70 7.98
C ARG A 45 -0.74 17.29 7.94
N HIS A 46 -0.88 16.69 6.77
CA HIS A 46 -1.57 15.42 6.59
C HIS A 46 -0.60 14.28 6.30
N VAL A 47 -0.99 13.07 6.68
CA VAL A 47 -0.28 11.84 6.30
C VAL A 47 -0.87 11.20 5.05
N ILE A 48 -0.02 10.50 4.32
CA ILE A 48 -0.37 9.67 3.17
C ILE A 48 -0.27 8.22 3.62
N TYR A 49 -1.28 7.41 3.33
CA TYR A 49 -1.33 6.01 3.78
C TYR A 49 -2.06 5.08 2.81
N LEU A 50 -1.81 3.79 2.98
CA LEU A 50 -2.55 2.69 2.37
C LEU A 50 -3.49 2.08 3.42
N ASP A 51 -4.70 1.75 2.97
CA ASP A 51 -5.77 1.20 3.79
C ASP A 51 -6.10 -0.23 3.32
N PRO A 52 -5.86 -1.27 4.15
CA PRO A 52 -6.10 -2.67 3.78
C PRO A 52 -7.55 -3.12 3.96
N HIS A 53 -8.47 -2.28 4.45
CA HIS A 53 -9.84 -2.70 4.79
C HIS A 53 -10.77 -2.86 3.58
N VAL A 54 -10.21 -2.86 2.36
CA VAL A 54 -10.94 -3.25 1.15
C VAL A 54 -10.64 -4.71 0.86
N ALA A 55 -11.66 -5.55 0.99
CA ALA A 55 -11.55 -6.97 0.62
C ALA A 55 -11.52 -7.11 -0.90
N HIS A 56 -10.50 -7.79 -1.42
CA HIS A 56 -10.35 -8.11 -2.84
C HIS A 56 -10.63 -9.60 -3.08
N GLU A 57 -10.98 -9.95 -4.33
CA GLU A 57 -11.11 -11.34 -4.74
C GLU A 57 -9.78 -12.09 -4.66
N TYR A 58 -9.83 -13.37 -4.32
CA TYR A 58 -8.65 -14.23 -4.29
C TYR A 58 -8.12 -14.46 -5.70
N VAL A 59 -6.82 -14.24 -5.89
CA VAL A 59 -6.11 -14.54 -7.14
C VAL A 59 -5.28 -15.82 -6.94
N PRO A 60 -5.61 -16.93 -7.64
CA PRO A 60 -4.86 -18.19 -7.52
C PRO A 60 -3.46 -18.05 -8.08
N ILE A 61 -2.47 -18.70 -7.46
CA ILE A 61 -1.07 -18.59 -7.91
C ILE A 61 -0.86 -19.12 -9.34
N SER A 62 -1.68 -20.08 -9.77
CA SER A 62 -1.64 -20.64 -11.12
C SER A 62 -1.99 -19.63 -12.22
N SER A 63 -2.67 -18.52 -11.90
CA SER A 63 -2.96 -17.50 -12.91
C SER A 63 -1.73 -16.72 -13.35
N TRP A 64 -0.60 -16.86 -12.63
CA TRP A 64 0.66 -16.21 -12.98
C TRP A 64 1.46 -17.03 -14.00
N ASP A 65 1.30 -18.35 -14.00
CA ASP A 65 1.97 -19.24 -14.95
C ASP A 65 1.48 -19.00 -16.40
N ASP A 66 0.22 -18.59 -16.55
CA ASP A 66 -0.43 -18.29 -17.84
C ASP A 66 0.09 -17.01 -18.53
N MET A 67 0.86 -16.19 -17.81
CA MET A 67 1.50 -14.97 -18.36
C MET A 67 2.93 -15.23 -18.86
N SER A 68 3.46 -16.44 -18.66
CA SER A 68 4.85 -16.79 -19.00
C SER A 68 5.01 -17.58 -20.30
N THR A 69 3.91 -17.93 -20.97
CA THR A 69 3.92 -18.58 -22.28
C THR A 69 3.64 -17.56 -23.41
N PRO A 70 4.58 -17.32 -24.35
CA PRO A 70 4.23 -16.63 -25.58
C PRO A 70 3.18 -17.47 -26.32
N ALA A 71 2.08 -16.83 -26.75
CA ALA A 71 0.98 -17.46 -27.46
C ALA A 71 1.50 -18.36 -28.58
N VAL A 72 1.45 -19.68 -28.37
CA VAL A 72 1.68 -20.65 -29.44
C VAL A 72 0.46 -20.54 -30.36
N PRO A 73 0.63 -20.26 -31.67
CA PRO A 73 -0.49 -20.32 -32.59
C PRO A 73 -1.06 -21.73 -32.53
N VAL A 74 -2.35 -21.85 -32.21
CA VAL A 74 -3.05 -23.14 -32.28
C VAL A 74 -3.16 -23.50 -33.77
N GLU A 75 -2.19 -24.24 -34.28
CA GLU A 75 -2.27 -24.87 -35.61
C GLU A 75 -3.22 -26.07 -35.54
N GLY A 76 -4.34 -25.94 -36.22
CA GLY A 76 -5.04 -27.06 -36.87
C GLY A 76 -5.87 -27.96 -35.95
N GLU A 77 -7.09 -27.53 -35.63
CA GLU A 77 -8.19 -28.50 -35.44
C GLU A 77 -8.67 -28.92 -36.84
N LYS A 78 -8.51 -30.21 -37.14
CA LYS A 78 -9.02 -30.85 -38.36
C LYS A 78 -10.27 -31.64 -38.03
#